data_AF-A0A6P4DWQ1-F1
#
_entry.id   AF-A0A6P4DWQ1-F1
#
_cell.length_a   1.000
_cell.length_b   1.000
_cell.length_c   1.000
_cell.angle_alpha   90.00
_cell.angle_beta   90.00
_cell.angle_gamma   90.00
#
_symmetry.space_group_name_H-M   'P 1'
#
loop_
_entity.id
_entity.type
_entity.pdbx_description
1 polymer ?
#
loop_
_entity_poly.entity_id
_entity_poly.type
_entity_poly.pdbx_seq_one_letter_code
_entity_poly.pdbx_strand_id
1 'polypeptide(L)'
;MLRESPELRQKSLVGPTYRVTIIMLVIGQIQVSAAMEITPLKDFLAERYYLSLVQFLISFLSIQLYGFFYHLIVKKPMWVRILAGFWTYEVNTMSIMKPAKRAPYFSLIVSVFLTFLMMSISVIYGNKAVHQRRGLFTSRNKVILWSERIFVLTCFGIIVCAEMKRVTIEFPTLLVYTIISNVFVLVFAASMRRPDFYHHECNGDYILIGQLYYLNFFALYMGYVWTIASFLELMKWDVTVQSILKYLFVREVTD
;
A
#
# COMPACT_ATOMS: atom_id res chain seq x y z
N MET A 1 -1.73 -15.97 -48.64
CA MET A 1 -1.62 -14.73 -47.84
C MET A 1 -2.52 -14.90 -46.62
N LEU A 2 -1.91 -15.15 -45.45
CA LEU A 2 -2.64 -15.29 -44.19
C LEU A 2 -3.19 -13.92 -43.78
N ARG A 3 -4.51 -13.89 -43.59
CA ARG A 3 -5.31 -12.74 -43.16
C ARG A 3 -4.76 -12.22 -41.82
N GLU A 4 -4.27 -10.99 -41.79
CA GLU A 4 -3.99 -10.28 -40.53
C GLU A 4 -5.29 -10.27 -39.72
N SER A 5 -5.31 -11.02 -38.63
CA SER A 5 -6.38 -10.92 -37.63
C SER A 5 -6.35 -9.48 -37.11
N PRO A 6 -7.50 -8.78 -37.06
CA PRO A 6 -7.52 -7.41 -36.57
C PRO A 6 -6.98 -7.42 -35.14
N GLU A 7 -6.02 -6.54 -34.84
CA GLU A 7 -5.55 -6.32 -33.48
C GLU A 7 -6.78 -6.08 -32.59
N LEU A 8 -7.19 -7.11 -31.84
CA LEU A 8 -8.29 -7.03 -30.90
C LEU A 8 -7.93 -5.91 -29.94
N ARG A 9 -8.59 -4.76 -30.11
CA ARG A 9 -8.40 -3.54 -29.33
C ARG A 9 -8.58 -3.90 -27.86
N GLN A 10 -7.48 -4.21 -27.17
CA GLN A 10 -7.48 -4.68 -25.79
C GLN A 10 -8.19 -3.63 -24.94
N LYS A 11 -9.29 -4.02 -24.28
CA LYS A 11 -9.90 -3.16 -23.26
C LYS A 11 -8.87 -2.95 -22.15
N SER A 12 -8.37 -1.73 -22.03
CA SER A 12 -7.47 -1.36 -20.94
C SER A 12 -8.23 -1.41 -19.60
N LEU A 13 -7.99 -2.47 -18.82
CA LEU A 13 -8.51 -2.64 -17.46
C LEU A 13 -7.73 -1.82 -16.41
N VAL A 14 -6.75 -1.04 -16.87
CA VAL A 14 -5.88 -0.19 -16.05
C VAL A 14 -6.68 0.88 -15.31
N GLY A 15 -7.56 1.60 -16.01
CA GLY A 15 -8.42 2.64 -15.39
C GLY A 15 -9.29 2.10 -14.25
N PRO A 16 -10.07 1.02 -14.48
CA PRO A 16 -10.81 0.32 -13.41
C PRO A 16 -9.93 -0.12 -12.24
N THR A 17 -8.72 -0.62 -12.52
CA THR A 17 -7.76 -1.05 -11.49
C THR A 17 -7.35 0.11 -10.58
N TYR A 18 -6.99 1.27 -11.15
CA TYR A 18 -6.68 2.47 -10.36
C TYR A 18 -7.88 2.96 -9.56
N ARG A 19 -9.08 2.92 -10.13
CA ARG A 19 -10.30 3.32 -9.41
C ARG A 19 -10.53 2.47 -8.16
N VAL A 20 -10.42 1.15 -8.28
CA VAL A 20 -10.54 0.23 -7.13
C VAL A 20 -9.45 0.52 -6.10
N THR A 21 -8.20 0.71 -6.56
CA THR A 21 -7.06 1.00 -5.71
C THR A 21 -7.27 2.27 -4.89
N ILE A 22 -7.70 3.36 -5.53
CA ILE A 22 -7.91 4.66 -4.88
C ILE A 22 -9.05 4.58 -3.85
N ILE A 23 -10.17 3.94 -4.20
CA ILE A 23 -11.31 3.78 -3.27
C ILE A 23 -10.86 3.01 -2.03
N MET A 24 -10.17 1.89 -2.20
CA MET A 24 -9.64 1.10 -1.09
C MET A 24 -8.61 1.88 -0.27
N LEU A 25 -7.74 2.66 -0.92
CA LEU A 25 -6.73 3.47 -0.24
C LEU A 25 -7.35 4.53 0.65
N VAL A 26 -8.36 5.26 0.15
CA VAL A 26 -9.08 6.27 0.93
C VAL A 26 -9.79 5.65 2.12
N ILE A 27 -10.48 4.51 1.93
CA ILE A 27 -11.15 3.80 3.03
C ILE A 27 -10.12 3.35 4.07
N GLY A 28 -9.00 2.77 3.65
CA GLY A 28 -7.94 2.32 4.56
C GLY A 28 -7.32 3.48 5.35
N GLN A 29 -7.09 4.64 4.73
CA GLN A 29 -6.58 5.84 5.40
C GLN A 29 -7.58 6.39 6.45
N ILE A 30 -8.88 6.36 6.13
CA ILE A 30 -9.94 6.72 7.09
C ILE A 30 -9.96 5.73 8.25
N GLN A 31 -9.87 4.42 7.98
CA GLN A 31 -9.83 3.37 9.00
C GLN A 31 -8.65 3.56 9.96
N VAL A 32 -7.45 3.86 9.45
CA VAL A 32 -6.27 4.18 10.27
C VAL A 32 -6.51 5.40 11.14
N SER A 33 -7.08 6.47 10.57
CA SER A 33 -7.35 7.71 11.29
C SER A 33 -8.35 7.51 12.43
N ALA A 34 -9.45 6.78 12.15
CA ALA A 34 -10.45 6.45 13.17
C ALA A 34 -9.88 5.51 14.26
N ALA A 35 -9.06 4.53 13.88
CA ALA A 35 -8.42 3.63 14.84
C ALA A 35 -7.45 4.35 15.78
N MET A 36 -6.85 5.47 15.35
CA MET A 36 -5.99 6.29 16.20
C MET A 36 -6.73 7.08 17.28
N GLU A 37 -8.02 7.36 17.10
CA GLU A 37 -8.85 8.06 18.10
C GLU A 37 -9.33 7.13 19.22
N ILE A 38 -9.33 5.82 19.00
CA ILE A 38 -9.80 4.83 19.97
C ILE A 38 -8.65 4.44 20.91
N THR A 39 -8.46 5.21 21.98
CA THR A 39 -7.45 4.99 23.04
C THR A 39 -7.36 3.55 23.58
N PRO A 40 -8.46 2.81 23.87
CA PRO A 40 -8.34 1.44 24.38
C PRO A 40 -7.83 0.44 23.35
N LEU A 41 -8.07 0.68 22.05
CA LEU A 41 -7.55 -0.15 20.96
C LEU A 41 -6.04 0.05 20.81
N LYS A 42 -5.58 1.29 21.01
CA LYS A 42 -4.17 1.68 21.01
C LYS A 42 -3.38 0.98 22.11
N ASP A 43 -3.94 0.94 23.32
CA ASP A 43 -3.28 0.29 24.48
C ASP A 43 -3.33 -1.24 24.37
N PHE A 44 -4.43 -1.82 23.87
CA PHE A 44 -4.57 -3.27 23.72
C PHE A 44 -3.65 -3.88 22.65
N LEU A 45 -3.52 -3.23 21.48
CA LEU A 45 -2.56 -3.66 20.45
C LEU A 45 -1.11 -3.30 20.81
N ALA A 46 -0.90 -2.31 21.69
CA ALA A 46 0.42 -1.92 22.14
C ALA A 46 1.10 -2.94 23.05
N GLU A 47 0.31 -3.67 23.85
CA GLU A 47 0.79 -4.52 24.93
C GLU A 47 1.03 -5.97 24.48
N ARG A 48 0.48 -6.39 23.33
CA ARG A 48 0.46 -7.79 22.89
C ARG A 48 1.03 -8.00 21.48
N TYR A 49 2.36 -7.91 21.37
CA TYR A 49 3.12 -8.15 20.13
C TYR A 49 2.74 -9.46 19.40
N TYR A 50 2.51 -10.55 20.14
CA TYR A 50 2.11 -11.84 19.57
C TYR A 50 0.81 -11.76 18.77
N LEU A 51 -0.14 -10.91 19.17
CA LEU A 51 -1.39 -10.72 18.42
C LEU A 51 -1.14 -10.06 17.08
N SER A 52 -0.26 -9.06 16.99
CA SER A 52 0.13 -8.45 15.71
C SER A 52 0.82 -9.45 14.78
N LEU A 53 1.66 -10.34 15.33
CA LEU A 53 2.36 -11.34 14.54
C LEU A 53 1.41 -12.43 14.02
N VAL A 54 0.44 -12.86 14.85
CA VAL A 54 -0.64 -13.78 14.46
C VAL A 54 -1.53 -13.13 13.40
N GLN A 55 -1.90 -11.86 13.57
CA GLN A 55 -2.70 -11.11 12.62
C GLN A 55 -1.99 -10.94 11.27
N PHE A 56 -0.68 -10.68 11.30
CA PHE A 56 0.16 -10.67 10.11
C PHE A 56 0.20 -12.04 9.42
N LEU A 57 0.32 -13.12 10.18
CA LEU A 57 0.27 -14.48 9.63
C LEU A 57 -1.07 -14.77 8.95
N ILE A 58 -2.20 -14.40 9.58
CA ILE A 58 -3.54 -14.58 9.03
C ILE A 58 -3.72 -13.75 7.75
N SER A 59 -3.21 -12.52 7.74
CA SER A 59 -3.18 -11.64 6.56
C SER A 59 -2.36 -12.24 5.42
N PHE A 60 -1.15 -12.71 5.73
CA PHE A 60 -0.30 -13.37 4.74
C PHE A 60 -0.98 -14.61 4.14
N LEU A 61 -1.54 -15.49 4.99
CA LEU A 61 -2.28 -16.67 4.54
C LEU A 61 -3.50 -16.27 3.70
N SER A 62 -4.22 -15.22 4.08
CA SER A 62 -5.39 -14.74 3.33
C SER A 62 -5.03 -14.28 1.92
N ILE A 63 -3.92 -13.53 1.75
CA ILE A 63 -3.42 -13.12 0.43
C ILE A 63 -3.00 -14.33 -0.40
N GLN A 64 -2.24 -15.26 0.19
CA GLN A 64 -1.78 -16.47 -0.50
C GLN A 64 -2.96 -17.35 -0.97
N LEU A 65 -3.95 -17.54 -0.10
CA LEU A 65 -5.18 -18.28 -0.43
C LEU A 65 -6.00 -17.56 -1.50
N TYR A 66 -6.09 -16.23 -1.43
CA TYR A 66 -6.81 -15.44 -2.42
C TYR A 66 -6.16 -15.53 -3.81
N GLY A 67 -4.83 -15.43 -3.88
CA GLY A 67 -4.06 -15.62 -5.12
C GLY A 67 -4.17 -17.05 -5.66
N PHE A 68 -4.02 -18.06 -4.81
CA PHE A 68 -4.08 -19.47 -5.19
C PHE A 68 -5.47 -19.88 -5.70
N PHE A 69 -6.53 -19.51 -4.98
CA PHE A 69 -7.91 -19.85 -5.35
C PHE A 69 -8.54 -18.86 -6.32
N TYR A 70 -7.79 -17.88 -6.82
CA TYR A 70 -8.33 -16.83 -7.70
C TYR A 70 -9.07 -17.39 -8.91
N HIS A 71 -8.52 -18.40 -9.58
CA HIS A 71 -9.14 -19.04 -10.74
C HIS A 71 -10.48 -19.74 -10.41
N LEU A 72 -10.69 -20.16 -9.17
CA LEU A 72 -11.97 -20.69 -8.71
C LEU A 72 -12.92 -19.55 -8.33
N ILE A 73 -12.43 -18.52 -7.65
CA ILE A 73 -13.21 -17.38 -7.16
C ILE A 73 -13.80 -16.58 -8.34
N VAL A 74 -13.05 -16.37 -9.42
CA VAL A 74 -13.54 -15.62 -10.61
C VAL A 74 -14.75 -16.30 -11.26
N LYS A 75 -14.86 -17.63 -11.18
CA LYS A 75 -15.99 -18.41 -11.70
C LYS A 75 -17.22 -18.40 -10.78
N LYS A 76 -17.10 -17.87 -9.56
CA LYS A 76 -18.21 -17.77 -8.59
C LYS A 76 -19.06 -16.52 -8.82
N PRO A 77 -20.31 -16.51 -8.33
CA PRO A 77 -21.19 -15.34 -8.44
C PRO A 77 -20.57 -14.08 -7.81
N MET A 78 -20.97 -12.91 -8.32
CA MET A 78 -20.41 -11.60 -7.96
C MET A 78 -20.36 -11.36 -6.45
N TRP A 79 -21.38 -11.77 -5.70
CA TRP A 79 -21.43 -11.64 -4.24
C TRP A 79 -20.30 -12.39 -3.52
N VAL A 80 -19.96 -13.61 -3.95
CA VAL A 80 -18.86 -14.40 -3.36
C VAL A 80 -17.52 -13.74 -3.65
N ARG A 81 -17.36 -13.17 -4.84
CA ARG A 81 -16.15 -12.43 -5.22
C ARG A 81 -15.96 -11.16 -4.39
N ILE A 82 -17.04 -10.42 -4.15
CA ILE A 82 -17.05 -9.23 -3.30
C ILE A 82 -16.72 -9.62 -1.86
N LEU A 83 -17.35 -10.66 -1.31
CA LEU A 83 -17.12 -11.10 0.07
C LEU A 83 -15.67 -11.57 0.29
N ALA A 84 -15.14 -12.40 -0.61
CA ALA A 84 -13.74 -12.84 -0.54
C ALA A 84 -12.77 -11.66 -0.68
N GLY A 85 -13.09 -10.71 -1.56
CA GLY A 85 -12.33 -9.48 -1.72
C GLY A 85 -12.38 -8.59 -0.47
N PHE A 86 -13.55 -8.43 0.14
CA PHE A 86 -13.76 -7.64 1.34
C PHE A 86 -13.03 -8.25 2.55
N TRP A 87 -13.15 -9.57 2.75
CA TRP A 87 -12.42 -10.30 3.77
C TRP A 87 -10.91 -10.09 3.65
N THR A 88 -10.38 -10.30 2.44
CA THR A 88 -8.95 -10.13 2.17
C THR A 88 -8.53 -8.67 2.39
N TYR A 89 -9.35 -7.71 1.98
CA TYR A 89 -9.11 -6.29 2.23
C TYR A 89 -9.03 -5.97 3.74
N GLU A 90 -10.03 -6.36 4.53
CA GLU A 90 -10.12 -6.03 5.95
C GLU A 90 -8.99 -6.67 6.76
N VAL A 91 -8.77 -7.98 6.58
CA VAL A 91 -7.73 -8.71 7.32
C VAL A 91 -6.35 -8.11 7.06
N ASN A 92 -6.07 -7.71 5.82
CA ASN A 92 -4.80 -7.08 5.46
C ASN A 92 -4.69 -5.64 5.93
N THR A 93 -5.77 -4.86 5.83
CA THR A 93 -5.76 -3.47 6.28
C THR A 93 -5.52 -3.43 7.78
N MET A 94 -6.21 -4.29 8.55
CA MET A 94 -6.01 -4.39 9.98
C MET A 94 -4.60 -4.91 10.37
N SER A 95 -3.99 -5.82 9.60
CA SER A 95 -2.65 -6.35 9.94
C SER A 95 -1.53 -5.32 9.82
N ILE A 96 -1.70 -4.33 8.93
CA ILE A 96 -0.74 -3.25 8.69
C ILE A 96 -1.05 -2.04 9.56
N MET A 97 -2.34 -1.87 9.93
CA MET A 97 -2.83 -0.92 10.91
C MET A 97 -2.41 -1.35 12.34
N LYS A 98 -1.10 -1.53 12.58
CA LYS A 98 -0.57 -1.45 13.94
C LYS A 98 -0.93 -0.06 14.46
N PRO A 99 -1.43 0.10 15.71
CA PRO A 99 -1.68 1.42 16.23
C PRO A 99 -0.39 2.21 16.10
N ALA A 100 -0.48 3.32 15.39
CA ALA A 100 0.52 4.36 15.38
C ALA A 100 0.71 4.79 16.83
N LYS A 101 1.58 4.09 17.57
CA LYS A 101 1.71 4.19 19.03
C LYS A 101 1.90 5.65 19.45
N ARG A 102 2.50 6.48 18.59
CA ARG A 102 2.70 7.91 18.81
C ARG A 102 2.84 8.72 17.51
N ALA A 103 2.34 8.24 16.36
CA ALA A 103 2.55 9.01 15.13
C ALA A 103 1.77 10.33 15.21
N PRO A 104 2.42 11.51 15.14
CA PRO A 104 1.71 12.78 15.20
C PRO A 104 0.79 12.89 13.99
N TYR A 105 -0.37 13.55 14.11
CA TYR A 105 -1.29 13.78 12.99
C TYR A 105 -0.60 14.37 11.75
N PHE A 106 0.46 15.16 11.96
CA PHE A 106 1.33 15.65 10.91
C PHE A 106 1.91 14.52 10.03
N SER A 107 2.40 13.44 10.63
CA SER A 107 2.95 12.30 9.89
C SER A 107 1.90 11.62 9.00
N LEU A 108 0.63 11.53 9.44
CA LEU A 108 -0.47 11.01 8.62
C LEU A 108 -0.72 11.92 7.41
N ILE A 109 -0.86 13.22 7.64
CA ILE A 109 -1.14 14.21 6.59
C ILE A 109 -0.04 14.20 5.52
N VAL A 110 1.23 14.24 5.95
CA VAL A 110 2.36 14.20 5.03
C VAL A 110 2.40 12.87 4.27
N SER A 111 2.13 11.75 4.95
CA SER A 111 2.10 10.43 4.32
C SER A 111 0.99 10.29 3.29
N VAL A 112 -0.18 10.89 3.52
CA VAL A 112 -1.26 10.94 2.53
C VAL A 112 -0.75 11.67 1.28
N PHE A 113 -0.17 12.86 1.45
CA PHE A 113 0.37 13.65 0.34
C PHE A 113 1.45 12.89 -0.45
N LEU A 114 2.44 12.30 0.24
CA LEU A 114 3.50 11.51 -0.38
C LEU A 114 2.97 10.28 -1.12
N THR A 115 1.94 9.61 -0.58
CA THR A 115 1.34 8.44 -1.23
C THR A 115 0.66 8.81 -2.55
N PHE A 116 -0.13 9.90 -2.57
CA PHE A 116 -0.77 10.39 -3.80
C PHE A 116 0.23 10.98 -4.80
N LEU A 117 1.30 11.62 -4.32
CA LEU A 117 2.41 12.06 -5.15
C LEU A 117 3.06 10.86 -5.86
N MET A 118 3.41 9.81 -5.10
CA MET A 118 3.99 8.60 -5.67
C MET A 118 3.04 7.88 -6.62
N MET A 119 1.75 7.85 -6.34
CA MET A 119 0.75 7.32 -7.27
C MET A 119 0.72 8.13 -8.58
N SER A 120 0.80 9.46 -8.52
CA SER A 120 0.86 10.32 -9.70
C SER A 120 2.13 10.07 -10.51
N ILE A 121 3.29 9.96 -9.86
CA ILE A 121 4.56 9.62 -10.52
C ILE A 121 4.47 8.21 -11.14
N SER A 122 3.87 7.25 -10.45
CA SER A 122 3.64 5.89 -10.96
C SER A 122 2.81 5.88 -12.24
N VAL A 123 1.76 6.71 -12.28
CA VAL A 123 0.91 6.89 -13.46
C VAL A 123 1.68 7.55 -14.61
N ILE A 124 2.48 8.58 -14.36
CA ILE A 124 3.26 9.26 -15.42
C ILE A 124 4.34 8.32 -15.97
N TYR A 125 5.10 7.68 -15.08
CA TYR A 125 6.16 6.76 -15.45
C TYR A 125 5.60 5.55 -16.21
N GLY A 126 4.52 4.95 -15.70
CA GLY A 126 3.88 3.83 -16.37
C GLY A 126 3.35 4.18 -17.76
N ASN A 127 3.01 5.44 -18.04
CA ASN A 127 2.54 5.88 -19.36
C ASN A 127 3.71 5.98 -20.35
N LYS A 128 4.82 6.54 -19.90
CA LYS A 128 6.06 6.62 -20.70
C LYS A 128 6.66 5.22 -20.95
N ALA A 129 6.58 4.34 -19.96
CA ALA A 129 7.12 2.99 -20.03
C ALA A 129 6.36 2.08 -21.01
N VAL A 130 5.13 2.40 -21.42
CA VAL A 130 4.39 1.63 -22.45
C VAL A 130 5.19 1.53 -23.75
N HIS A 131 5.91 2.59 -24.10
CA HIS A 131 6.68 2.66 -25.35
C HIS A 131 8.02 1.92 -25.23
N GLN A 132 8.47 1.65 -24.01
CA GLN A 132 9.68 0.90 -23.74
C GLN A 132 9.34 -0.60 -23.64
N ARG A 133 9.48 -1.33 -24.76
CA ARG A 133 9.32 -2.81 -24.79
C ARG A 133 10.32 -3.57 -23.89
N ARG A 134 11.27 -2.90 -23.24
CA ARG A 134 12.25 -3.49 -22.31
C ARG A 134 12.05 -2.92 -20.89
N GLY A 135 11.57 -3.75 -19.97
CA GLY A 135 11.43 -3.39 -18.55
C GLY A 135 11.50 -4.62 -17.63
N LEU A 136 11.88 -4.38 -16.37
CA LEU A 136 12.40 -5.32 -15.37
C LEU A 136 11.52 -6.54 -15.01
N PHE A 137 10.19 -6.49 -15.21
CA PHE A 137 9.31 -7.65 -15.04
C PHE A 137 8.67 -8.08 -16.35
N THR A 138 9.01 -9.29 -16.76
CA THR A 138 8.62 -9.88 -18.05
C THR A 138 7.24 -10.53 -18.04
N SER A 139 6.63 -10.82 -16.86
CA SER A 139 5.34 -11.53 -16.78
C SER A 139 4.48 -11.15 -15.56
N ARG A 140 3.15 -11.27 -15.72
CA ARG A 140 2.13 -11.04 -14.68
C ARG A 140 2.43 -11.79 -13.38
N ASN A 141 2.72 -13.10 -13.48
CA ASN A 141 2.95 -13.95 -12.31
C ASN A 141 4.15 -13.48 -11.48
N LYS A 142 5.21 -12.99 -12.15
CA LYS A 142 6.37 -12.42 -11.43
C LYS A 142 5.96 -11.16 -10.68
N VAL A 143 5.18 -10.26 -11.28
CA VAL A 143 4.73 -9.02 -10.62
C VAL A 143 3.88 -9.33 -9.39
N ILE A 144 2.96 -10.31 -9.49
CA ILE A 144 2.13 -10.75 -8.36
C ILE A 144 3.01 -11.33 -7.24
N LEU A 145 3.92 -12.26 -7.55
CA LEU A 145 4.83 -12.84 -6.55
C LEU A 145 5.72 -11.80 -5.88
N TRP A 146 6.28 -10.86 -6.65
CA TRP A 146 7.12 -9.80 -6.11
C TRP A 146 6.32 -8.81 -5.26
N SER A 147 5.07 -8.55 -5.64
CA SER A 147 4.13 -7.76 -4.83
C SER A 147 3.89 -8.39 -3.46
N GLU A 148 3.59 -9.69 -3.42
CA GLU A 148 3.40 -10.39 -2.16
C GLU A 148 4.67 -10.38 -1.30
N ARG A 149 5.84 -10.57 -1.90
CA ARG A 149 7.13 -10.55 -1.18
C ARG A 149 7.47 -9.19 -0.61
N ILE A 150 7.29 -8.12 -1.39
CA ILE A 150 7.61 -6.75 -0.96
C ILE A 150 6.59 -6.26 0.07
N PHE A 151 5.33 -6.64 -0.09
CA PHE A 151 4.32 -6.46 0.94
C PHE A 151 4.74 -7.10 2.27
N VAL A 152 5.09 -8.39 2.25
CA VAL A 152 5.56 -9.11 3.45
C VAL A 152 6.79 -8.45 4.05
N LEU A 153 7.78 -8.10 3.23
CA LEU A 153 9.01 -7.45 3.67
C LEU A 153 8.73 -6.11 4.37
N THR A 154 7.87 -5.28 3.77
CA THR A 154 7.54 -3.95 4.29
C THR A 154 6.75 -4.06 5.59
N CYS A 155 5.74 -4.92 5.64
CA CYS A 155 4.89 -5.12 6.81
C CYS A 155 5.66 -5.76 7.98
N PHE A 156 6.43 -6.81 7.71
CA PHE A 156 7.29 -7.43 8.72
C PHE A 156 8.36 -6.44 9.21
N GLY A 157 8.94 -5.67 8.28
CA GLY A 157 9.86 -4.58 8.58
C GLY A 157 9.27 -3.56 9.55
N ILE A 158 8.05 -3.08 9.29
CA ILE A 158 7.31 -2.17 10.19
C ILE A 158 7.07 -2.82 11.55
N ILE A 159 6.62 -4.08 11.60
CA ILE A 159 6.32 -4.78 12.85
C ILE A 159 7.56 -4.92 13.72
N VAL A 160 8.68 -5.34 13.12
CA VAL A 160 9.97 -5.52 13.81
C VAL A 160 10.53 -4.17 14.26
N CYS A 161 10.57 -3.18 13.36
CA CYS A 161 11.09 -1.84 13.67
C CYS A 161 10.31 -1.20 14.81
N ALA A 162 8.97 -1.34 14.84
CA ALA A 162 8.14 -0.83 15.92
C ALA A 162 8.38 -1.49 17.29
N GLU A 163 9.11 -2.61 17.36
CA GLU A 163 9.57 -3.20 18.62
C GLU A 163 11.03 -2.89 18.94
N MET A 164 11.78 -2.33 17.99
CA MET A 164 13.17 -1.96 18.23
C MET A 164 13.22 -0.76 19.18
N LYS A 165 13.77 -0.95 20.37
CA LYS A 165 13.95 0.12 21.37
C LYS A 165 14.96 1.20 20.95
N ARG A 166 15.60 1.08 19.78
CA ARG A 166 16.67 1.98 19.31
C ARG A 166 16.25 2.68 18.02
N VAL A 167 15.81 3.93 18.16
CA VAL A 167 15.37 4.81 17.06
C VAL A 167 16.46 4.98 15.99
N THR A 168 17.74 4.96 16.38
CA THR A 168 18.89 5.10 15.45
C THR A 168 19.03 3.95 14.46
N ILE A 169 18.50 2.76 14.77
CA ILE A 169 18.49 1.60 13.88
C ILE A 169 17.13 1.47 13.18
N GLU A 170 16.06 1.83 13.89
CA GLU A 170 14.70 1.85 13.37
C GLU A 170 14.57 2.74 12.13
N PHE A 171 15.02 4.01 12.21
CA PHE A 171 14.86 4.96 11.12
C PHE A 171 15.55 4.53 9.81
N PRO A 172 16.85 4.17 9.78
CA PRO A 172 17.50 3.72 8.55
C PRO A 172 16.83 2.49 7.95
N THR A 173 16.38 1.57 8.80
CA THR A 173 15.76 0.31 8.37
C THR A 173 14.39 0.57 7.73
N LEU A 174 13.54 1.39 8.36
CA LEU A 174 12.25 1.83 7.81
C LEU A 174 12.42 2.63 6.51
N LEU A 175 13.43 3.48 6.44
CA LEU A 175 13.74 4.26 5.24
C LEU A 175 14.11 3.36 4.06
N VAL A 176 14.95 2.33 4.28
CA VAL A 176 15.29 1.36 3.23
C VAL A 176 14.03 0.61 2.75
N TYR A 177 13.18 0.12 3.64
CA TYR A 177 11.94 -0.56 3.25
C TYR A 177 10.99 0.37 2.48
N THR A 178 10.89 1.63 2.90
CA THR A 178 10.08 2.65 2.23
C THR A 178 10.61 2.95 0.83
N ILE A 179 11.94 3.03 0.64
CA ILE A 179 12.56 3.24 -0.68
C ILE A 179 12.31 2.02 -1.61
N ILE A 180 12.48 0.80 -1.10
CA ILE A 180 12.21 -0.42 -1.87
C ILE A 180 10.75 -0.45 -2.33
N SER A 181 9.82 -0.17 -1.42
CA SER A 181 8.39 -0.13 -1.72
C SER A 181 8.04 0.97 -2.75
N ASN A 182 8.69 2.15 -2.67
CA ASN A 182 8.56 3.22 -3.66
C ASN A 182 8.97 2.79 -5.08
N VAL A 183 10.14 2.18 -5.21
CA VAL A 183 10.61 1.67 -6.50
C VAL A 183 9.65 0.62 -7.03
N PHE A 184 9.14 -0.24 -6.13
CA PHE A 184 8.23 -1.30 -6.51
C PHE A 184 6.90 -0.80 -7.06
N VAL A 185 6.24 0.18 -6.40
CA VAL A 185 4.94 0.69 -6.89
C VAL A 185 5.05 1.35 -8.27
N LEU A 186 6.19 2.00 -8.58
CA LEU A 186 6.48 2.54 -9.91
C LEU A 186 6.61 1.44 -10.96
N VAL A 187 7.34 0.39 -10.62
CA VAL A 187 7.58 -0.74 -11.52
C VAL A 187 6.30 -1.58 -11.71
N PHE A 188 5.48 -1.74 -10.68
CA PHE A 188 4.17 -2.38 -10.76
C PHE A 188 3.26 -1.60 -11.70
N ALA A 189 3.20 -0.28 -11.58
CA ALA A 189 2.42 0.59 -12.48
C ALA A 189 2.83 0.47 -13.95
N ALA A 190 4.13 0.45 -14.21
CA ALA A 190 4.67 0.22 -15.56
C ALA A 190 4.29 -1.17 -16.10
N SER A 191 4.26 -2.18 -15.23
CA SER A 191 3.93 -3.56 -15.63
C SER A 191 2.45 -3.72 -15.97
N MET A 192 1.54 -3.09 -15.21
CA MET A 192 0.09 -3.10 -15.49
C MET A 192 -0.28 -2.52 -16.85
N ARG A 193 0.56 -1.61 -17.38
CA ARG A 193 0.31 -0.92 -18.66
C ARG A 193 0.79 -1.68 -19.88
N ARG A 194 1.38 -2.87 -19.73
CA ARG A 194 1.79 -3.69 -20.88
C ARG A 194 0.58 -4.27 -21.61
N PRO A 195 0.64 -4.37 -22.95
CA PRO A 195 -0.30 -5.21 -23.69
C PRO A 195 -0.15 -6.65 -23.17
N ASP A 196 -1.26 -7.35 -22.95
CA ASP A 196 -1.35 -8.72 -22.40
C ASP A 196 -1.17 -8.89 -20.87
N PHE A 197 -1.12 -7.82 -20.08
CA PHE A 197 -1.04 -7.98 -18.61
C PHE A 197 -2.32 -8.59 -18.01
N TYR A 198 -3.49 -8.23 -18.55
CA TYR A 198 -4.80 -8.71 -18.10
C TYR A 198 -5.31 -9.84 -19.00
N HIS A 199 -5.91 -10.88 -18.42
CA HIS A 199 -6.49 -11.96 -19.23
C HIS A 199 -7.77 -11.49 -19.93
N HIS A 200 -7.85 -11.73 -21.23
CA HIS A 200 -8.99 -11.37 -22.05
C HIS A 200 -10.30 -12.06 -21.58
N GLU A 201 -10.19 -13.25 -21.00
CA GLU A 201 -11.33 -14.06 -20.56
C GLU A 201 -11.78 -13.75 -19.12
N CYS A 202 -10.98 -13.04 -18.33
CA CYS A 202 -11.26 -12.80 -16.91
C CYS A 202 -11.65 -11.34 -16.64
N ASN A 203 -12.95 -11.04 -16.76
CA ASN A 203 -13.53 -9.74 -16.39
C ASN A 203 -13.32 -9.33 -14.92
N GLY A 204 -12.68 -10.15 -14.08
CA GLY A 204 -12.38 -9.86 -12.68
C GLY A 204 -10.93 -9.48 -12.37
N ASP A 205 -10.03 -9.52 -13.34
CA ASP A 205 -8.58 -9.34 -13.11
C ASP A 205 -8.26 -7.98 -12.49
N TYR A 206 -9.00 -6.93 -12.87
CA TYR A 206 -8.79 -5.58 -12.34
C TYR A 206 -9.05 -5.46 -10.83
N ILE A 207 -9.88 -6.34 -10.25
CA ILE A 207 -10.17 -6.33 -8.81
C ILE A 207 -8.99 -6.90 -8.03
N LEU A 208 -8.50 -8.09 -8.43
CA LEU A 208 -7.34 -8.72 -7.78
C LEU A 208 -6.09 -7.84 -7.91
N ILE A 209 -5.79 -7.39 -9.13
CA ILE A 209 -4.61 -6.54 -9.36
C ILE A 209 -4.77 -5.21 -8.62
N GLY A 210 -5.98 -4.64 -8.57
CA GLY A 210 -6.27 -3.42 -7.81
C GLY A 210 -6.07 -3.61 -6.31
N GLN A 211 -6.47 -4.77 -5.77
CA GLN A 211 -6.24 -5.11 -4.36
C GLN A 211 -4.76 -5.30 -4.04
N LEU A 212 -4.02 -6.01 -4.87
CA LEU A 212 -2.56 -6.16 -4.68
C LEU A 212 -1.85 -4.82 -4.77
N TYR A 213 -2.25 -3.97 -5.71
CA TYR A 213 -1.67 -2.65 -5.87
C TYR A 213 -2.03 -1.72 -4.70
N TYR A 214 -3.27 -1.79 -4.20
CA TYR A 214 -3.71 -1.13 -2.96
C TYR A 214 -2.84 -1.56 -1.78
N LEU A 215 -2.62 -2.86 -1.58
CA LEU A 215 -1.84 -3.38 -0.46
C LEU A 215 -0.42 -2.81 -0.43
N ASN A 216 0.23 -2.72 -1.60
CA ASN A 216 1.56 -2.11 -1.68
C ASN A 216 1.53 -0.60 -1.40
N PHE A 217 0.53 0.12 -1.91
CA PHE A 217 0.38 1.54 -1.60
C PHE A 217 0.02 1.82 -0.15
N PHE A 218 -0.78 0.96 0.47
CA PHE A 218 -1.16 1.09 1.86
C PHE A 218 0.00 0.72 2.79
N ALA A 219 0.77 -0.31 2.46
CA ALA A 219 2.04 -0.62 3.12
C ALA A 219 3.05 0.53 2.96
N LEU A 220 3.13 1.15 1.77
CA LEU A 220 3.96 2.34 1.53
C LEU A 220 3.50 3.55 2.36
N TYR A 221 2.18 3.81 2.40
CA TYR A 221 1.58 4.85 3.23
C TYR A 221 1.97 4.67 4.70
N MET A 222 1.78 3.47 5.24
CA MET A 222 2.19 3.17 6.61
C MET A 222 3.71 3.28 6.78
N GLY A 223 4.50 2.84 5.80
CA GLY A 223 5.96 3.03 5.78
C GLY A 223 6.37 4.50 5.89
N TYR A 224 5.68 5.41 5.19
CA TYR A 224 5.89 6.85 5.33
C TYR A 224 5.52 7.35 6.73
N VAL A 225 4.37 6.94 7.27
CA VAL A 225 3.92 7.36 8.60
C VAL A 225 4.98 7.01 9.64
N TRP A 226 5.46 5.76 9.63
CA TRP A 226 6.47 5.29 10.57
C TRP A 226 7.82 5.96 10.34
N THR A 227 8.30 6.06 9.10
CA THR A 227 9.59 6.70 8.80
C THR A 227 9.62 8.17 9.26
N ILE A 228 8.52 8.91 9.04
CA ILE A 228 8.40 10.31 9.48
C ILE A 228 8.30 10.39 11.00
N ALA A 229 7.55 9.49 11.64
CA ALA A 229 7.45 9.44 13.09
C ALA A 229 8.81 9.18 13.75
N SER A 230 9.55 8.16 13.31
CA SER A 230 10.88 7.85 13.84
C SER A 230 11.90 8.96 13.53
N PHE A 231 11.75 9.67 12.40
CA PHE A 231 12.57 10.86 12.10
C PHE A 231 12.30 12.02 13.06
N LEU A 232 11.03 12.32 13.36
CA LEU A 232 10.67 13.36 14.33
C LEU A 232 11.18 13.02 15.73
N GLU A 233 11.10 11.75 16.13
CA GLU A 233 11.64 11.28 17.41
C GLU A 233 13.17 11.39 17.45
N LEU A 234 13.87 11.03 16.37
CA LEU A 234 15.32 11.20 16.24
C LEU A 234 15.74 12.68 16.37
N MET A 235 14.98 13.58 15.76
CA MET A 235 15.22 15.02 15.81
C MET A 235 14.72 15.67 17.11
N LYS A 236 14.05 14.91 18.01
CA LYS A 236 13.36 15.42 19.20
C LYS A 236 12.41 16.58 18.90
N TRP A 237 11.76 16.56 17.73
CA TRP A 237 10.92 17.65 17.29
C TRP A 237 9.46 17.39 17.66
N ASP A 238 8.95 18.13 18.64
CA ASP A 238 7.52 18.10 19.00
C ASP A 238 6.70 18.92 18.00
N VAL A 239 6.34 18.29 16.89
CA VAL A 239 5.50 18.90 15.85
C VAL A 239 4.04 18.58 16.13
N THR A 240 3.36 19.42 16.93
CA THR A 240 1.90 19.38 17.07
C THR A 240 1.26 20.17 15.93
N VAL A 241 0.12 19.76 15.38
CA VAL A 241 -0.59 20.50 14.30
C VAL A 241 -0.85 21.96 14.68
N GLN A 242 -1.11 22.23 15.97
CA GLN A 242 -1.24 23.58 16.52
C GLN A 242 0.07 24.41 16.48
N SER A 243 1.23 23.77 16.64
CA SER A 243 2.53 24.45 16.57
C SER A 243 2.84 24.91 15.14
N ILE A 244 2.50 24.09 14.13
CA ILE A 244 2.66 24.44 12.71
C ILE A 244 1.72 25.58 12.32
N LEU A 245 0.45 25.52 12.73
CA LEU A 245 -0.52 26.59 12.48
C LEU A 245 -0.10 27.91 13.16
N LYS A 246 0.42 27.85 14.39
CA LYS A 246 1.02 29.03 15.04
C LYS A 246 2.23 29.53 14.25
N TYR A 247 3.17 28.67 13.86
CA TYR A 247 4.39 29.11 13.17
C TYR A 247 4.14 29.68 11.75
N LEU A 248 3.13 29.16 11.05
CA LEU A 248 2.79 29.59 9.68
C LEU A 248 1.81 30.77 9.62
N PHE A 249 0.88 30.88 10.57
CA PHE A 249 -0.16 31.93 10.55
C PHE A 249 -0.02 32.98 11.65
N VAL A 250 0.66 32.67 12.75
CA VAL A 250 1.02 33.63 13.79
C VAL A 250 2.50 33.93 13.63
N ARG A 251 2.81 34.84 12.71
CA ARG A 251 4.10 35.52 12.72
C ARG A 251 4.14 36.27 14.05
N GLU A 252 4.80 35.71 15.07
CA GLU A 252 5.19 36.51 16.23
C GLU A 252 6.03 37.64 15.67
N VAL A 253 5.44 38.85 15.69
CA VAL A 253 6.18 40.10 15.51
C VAL A 253 7.15 40.12 16.67
N THR A 254 8.37 39.72 16.37
CA THR A 254 9.52 39.90 17.26
C THR A 254 9.88 41.37 17.12
N ASP A 255 9.58 42.14 18.16
CA ASP A 255 10.16 43.47 18.39
C ASP A 255 11.69 43.39 18.49
#